data_AF-A0AAE0N640-F1
#
_entry.id   AF-A0AAE0N640-F1
#
_cell.length_a   1.000
_cell.length_b   1.000
_cell.length_c   1.000
_cell.angle_alpha   90.00
_cell.angle_beta   90.00
_cell.angle_gamma   90.00
#
_symmetry.space_group_name_H-M   'P 1'
#
loop_
_entity.id
_entity.type
_entity.pdbx_description
1 polymer ?
#
loop_
_entity_poly.entity_id
_entity_poly.type
_entity_poly.pdbx_seq_one_letter_code
_entity_poly.pdbx_strand_id
1 'polypeptide(L)'
;MDDEPIIFVDDDPPVVQRRGPKLGGRALPPPKPRRPPGRLKPGPNFPVNTWPAKTIRFRFRTHILTAAATPANDVHSNVLRLHLQASFLQSILRTVLCYLPCEIQTWFELLFPEWTLPSRLILKKQKKNWEEEFEAEKAAYAKLRLLQGTVVPRLFGELQYDNTPALLMSDIGGVCLAAPEGGMLELDEFRRLVRQALTALSRFGVLQDDTKLDNFHLTDGRVMVVDLEMTSNENQQPLTDEQLEFGIDCAVDSLAKSYEDNQYCFWEDGILSVGVE
;
A
#
# COMPACT_ATOMS: atom_id res chain seq x y z
N MET A 1 77.98 38.88 4.58
CA MET A 1 76.57 38.51 4.33
C MET A 1 75.98 38.43 5.71
N ASP A 2 75.47 39.56 6.19
CA ASP A 2 74.84 39.67 7.50
C ASP A 2 73.62 40.58 7.28
N ASP A 3 72.45 39.95 7.17
CA ASP A 3 71.15 40.61 6.99
C ASP A 3 70.58 40.95 8.38
N GLU A 4 70.32 42.23 8.62
CA GLU A 4 69.48 42.68 9.73
C GLU A 4 67.99 42.53 9.38
N PRO A 5 67.13 42.15 10.35
CA PRO A 5 65.71 41.91 10.10
C PRO A 5 64.89 43.22 10.06
N ILE A 6 64.06 43.34 9.03
CA ILE A 6 63.05 44.40 8.88
C ILE A 6 61.87 44.13 9.82
N ILE A 7 61.56 45.10 10.68
CA ILE A 7 60.38 45.15 11.55
C ILE A 7 59.20 45.68 10.72
N PHE A 8 58.12 44.90 10.63
CA PHE A 8 56.83 45.40 10.15
C PHE A 8 56.02 45.91 11.35
N VAL A 9 55.60 47.17 11.28
CA VAL A 9 54.66 47.82 12.20
C VAL A 9 53.26 47.64 11.60
N ASP A 10 52.43 46.80 12.23
CA ASP A 10 51.00 46.70 11.92
C ASP A 10 50.26 47.89 12.55
N ASP A 11 49.96 48.91 11.75
CA ASP A 11 48.97 49.94 12.08
C ASP A 11 47.59 49.50 11.55
N ASP A 12 46.92 48.61 12.29
CA ASP A 12 45.50 48.32 12.05
C ASP A 12 44.61 49.31 12.83
N PRO A 13 43.64 49.99 12.18
CA PRO A 13 42.75 50.93 12.83
C PRO A 13 41.71 50.21 13.72
N PRO A 14 41.13 50.89 14.74
CA PRO A 14 40.25 50.25 15.70
C PRO A 14 38.97 49.72 15.05
N VAL A 15 38.69 48.45 15.34
CA VAL A 15 37.48 47.71 14.94
C VAL A 15 36.23 48.43 15.44
N VAL A 16 35.51 49.08 14.52
CA VAL A 16 34.15 49.55 14.76
C VAL A 16 33.24 48.32 14.88
N GLN A 17 32.80 48.01 16.10
CA GLN A 17 31.74 47.03 16.32
C GLN A 17 30.45 47.51 15.63
N ARG A 18 30.21 47.04 14.41
CA ARG A 18 28.89 47.11 13.78
C ARG A 18 27.95 46.24 14.61
N ARG A 19 27.07 46.86 15.39
CA ARG A 19 25.89 46.20 15.95
C ARG A 19 25.09 45.64 14.77
N GLY A 20 25.18 44.32 14.57
CA GLY A 20 24.30 43.62 13.66
C GLY A 20 22.83 43.90 14.02
N PRO A 21 21.92 43.89 13.04
CA PRO A 21 20.51 44.06 13.33
C PRO A 21 20.10 42.98 14.34
N LYS A 22 19.50 43.40 15.46
CA LYS A 22 18.83 42.48 16.38
C LYS A 22 17.81 41.71 15.55
N LEU A 23 18.14 40.46 15.21
CA LEU A 23 17.16 39.48 14.75
C LEU A 23 16.17 39.34 15.91
N GLY A 24 15.07 40.10 15.83
CA GLY A 24 13.90 39.84 16.62
C GLY A 24 13.56 38.38 16.40
N GLY A 25 13.58 37.59 17.47
CA GLY A 25 13.19 36.20 17.45
C GLY A 25 11.77 36.12 16.94
N ARG A 26 11.61 35.96 15.62
CA ARG A 26 10.38 35.50 15.02
C ARG A 26 10.30 34.06 15.51
N ALA A 27 9.53 33.85 16.58
CA ALA A 27 9.17 32.53 17.03
C ALA A 27 8.82 31.74 15.77
N LEU A 28 9.52 30.60 15.56
CA LEU A 28 9.10 29.63 14.56
C LEU A 28 7.58 29.48 14.75
N PRO A 29 6.77 29.56 13.68
CA PRO A 29 5.36 29.30 13.82
C PRO A 29 5.22 27.97 14.57
N PRO A 30 4.31 27.87 15.55
CA PRO A 30 4.11 26.63 16.26
C PRO A 30 3.98 25.52 15.21
N PRO A 31 4.62 24.36 15.42
CA PRO A 31 4.49 23.26 14.47
C PRO A 31 3.00 23.07 14.21
N LYS A 32 2.61 23.09 12.93
CA LYS A 32 1.21 22.88 12.56
C LYS A 32 0.75 21.61 13.28
N PRO A 33 -0.43 21.63 13.95
CA PRO A 33 -0.96 20.42 14.53
C PRO A 33 -1.02 19.38 13.41
N ARG A 34 -0.29 18.28 13.58
CA ARG A 34 -0.23 17.21 12.57
C ARG A 34 -1.55 16.47 12.43
N ARG A 35 -2.43 16.62 13.42
CA ARG A 35 -3.71 15.95 13.49
C ARG A 35 -4.80 16.90 13.97
N PRO A 36 -6.01 16.85 13.39
CA PRO A 36 -7.17 17.53 13.94
C PRO A 36 -7.53 16.96 15.32
N PRO A 37 -7.99 17.78 16.29
CA PRO A 37 -8.34 17.29 17.61
C PRO A 37 -9.65 16.50 17.58
N GLY A 38 -9.64 15.26 18.06
CA GLY A 38 -10.85 14.44 18.23
C GLY A 38 -11.08 13.40 17.13
N ARG A 39 -12.15 12.60 17.29
CA ARG A 39 -12.49 11.51 16.37
C ARG A 39 -13.02 12.06 15.04
N LEU A 40 -12.41 11.63 13.94
CA LEU A 40 -12.77 12.05 12.58
C LEU A 40 -14.02 11.32 12.07
N LYS A 41 -14.83 12.03 11.28
CA LYS A 41 -16.03 11.53 10.59
C LYS A 41 -16.09 12.09 9.16
N PRO A 42 -16.85 11.45 8.23
CA PRO A 42 -17.09 12.01 6.91
C PRO A 42 -17.61 13.44 6.97
N GLY A 43 -16.98 14.34 6.22
CA GLY A 43 -17.38 15.73 6.05
C GLY A 43 -18.30 15.96 4.85
N PRO A 44 -18.70 17.21 4.58
CA PRO A 44 -19.62 17.55 3.49
C PRO A 44 -19.03 17.29 2.08
N ASN A 45 -17.71 17.33 1.93
CA ASN A 45 -17.02 17.16 0.65
C ASN A 45 -16.60 15.70 0.36
N PHE A 46 -17.18 14.74 1.07
CA PHE A 46 -16.79 13.34 0.93
C PHE A 46 -17.02 12.82 -0.50
N PRO A 47 -16.00 12.30 -1.20
CA PRO A 47 -16.13 11.91 -2.60
C PRO A 47 -17.01 10.67 -2.78
N VAL A 48 -17.81 10.66 -3.86
CA VAL A 48 -18.51 9.46 -4.34
C VAL A 48 -17.96 9.12 -5.72
N ASN A 49 -17.02 8.19 -5.78
CA ASN A 49 -16.41 7.78 -7.05
C ASN A 49 -17.21 6.65 -7.70
N THR A 50 -17.73 6.91 -8.91
CA THR A 50 -18.31 5.89 -9.79
C THR A 50 -17.58 5.87 -11.12
N TRP A 51 -16.83 4.80 -11.39
CA TRP A 51 -16.15 4.62 -12.67
C TRP A 51 -17.00 3.79 -13.63
N PRO A 52 -17.03 4.12 -14.93
CA PRO A 52 -17.79 3.36 -15.90
C PRO A 52 -17.21 1.95 -16.05
N ALA A 53 -18.05 0.94 -15.90
CA ALA A 53 -17.66 -0.45 -16.08
C ALA A 53 -17.61 -0.82 -17.56
N LYS A 54 -16.51 -1.46 -17.99
CA LYS A 54 -16.36 -2.05 -19.32
C LYS A 54 -16.47 -3.57 -19.21
N THR A 55 -17.28 -4.20 -20.05
CA THR A 55 -17.31 -5.67 -20.11
C THR A 55 -16.04 -6.16 -20.83
N ILE A 56 -15.32 -7.07 -20.19
CA ILE A 56 -14.12 -7.72 -20.73
C ILE A 56 -14.29 -9.24 -20.76
N ARG A 57 -13.52 -9.89 -21.63
CA ARG A 57 -13.41 -11.35 -21.70
C ARG A 57 -11.95 -11.71 -21.65
N PHE A 58 -11.60 -12.69 -20.83
CA PHE A 58 -10.23 -13.16 -20.69
C PHE A 58 -10.21 -14.66 -20.44
N ARG A 59 -9.09 -15.30 -20.80
CA ARG A 59 -8.88 -16.72 -20.54
C ARG A 59 -8.06 -16.87 -19.27
N PHE A 60 -8.54 -17.66 -18.33
CA PHE A 60 -7.77 -18.09 -17.18
C PHE A 60 -7.69 -19.62 -17.20
N ARG A 61 -6.47 -20.15 -17.36
CA ARG A 61 -6.21 -21.58 -17.58
C ARG A 61 -7.06 -22.13 -18.74
N THR A 62 -7.99 -23.03 -18.43
CA THR A 62 -8.83 -23.72 -19.42
C THR A 62 -10.11 -22.96 -19.76
N HIS A 63 -10.50 -21.94 -18.98
CA HIS A 63 -11.82 -21.32 -19.06
C HIS A 63 -11.78 -19.87 -19.56
N ILE A 64 -12.79 -19.49 -20.34
CA ILE A 64 -13.01 -18.09 -20.76
C ILE A 64 -14.03 -17.46 -19.83
N LEU A 65 -13.61 -16.42 -19.11
CA LEU A 65 -14.42 -15.69 -18.16
C LEU A 65 -14.89 -14.38 -18.77
N THR A 66 -16.09 -13.94 -18.38
CA THR A 66 -16.63 -12.62 -18.72
C THR A 66 -16.80 -11.82 -17.44
N ALA A 67 -16.33 -10.58 -17.43
CA ALA A 67 -16.38 -9.74 -16.25
C ALA A 67 -16.70 -8.29 -16.61
N ALA A 68 -17.40 -7.60 -15.72
CA ALA A 68 -17.44 -6.15 -15.73
C ALA A 68 -16.15 -5.63 -15.06
N ALA A 69 -15.35 -4.88 -15.79
CA ALA A 69 -14.08 -4.32 -15.33
C ALA A 69 -14.22 -2.82 -15.06
N THR A 70 -13.77 -2.38 -13.89
CA THR A 70 -13.63 -0.96 -13.53
C THR A 70 -12.17 -0.70 -13.15
N PRO A 71 -11.55 0.40 -13.60
CA PRO A 71 -10.25 0.82 -13.09
C PRO A 71 -10.26 0.91 -11.56
N ALA A 72 -9.16 0.52 -10.90
CA ALA A 72 -9.08 0.62 -9.44
C ALA A 72 -9.03 2.08 -8.97
N ASN A 73 -8.32 2.94 -9.71
CA ASN A 73 -8.29 4.39 -9.61
C ASN A 73 -7.69 4.97 -10.92
N ASP A 74 -7.68 6.29 -11.04
CA ASP A 74 -7.07 7.06 -12.14
C ASP A 74 -5.54 6.91 -12.19
N VAL A 75 -4.90 6.70 -11.03
CA VAL A 75 -3.44 6.55 -10.90
C VAL A 75 -2.94 5.16 -11.34
N HIS A 76 -3.67 4.07 -11.06
CA HIS A 76 -3.28 2.68 -11.35
C HIS A 76 -4.14 2.09 -12.48
N SER A 77 -4.01 2.67 -13.68
CA SER A 77 -4.69 2.17 -14.89
C SER A 77 -4.30 0.73 -15.29
N ASN A 78 -3.23 0.19 -14.70
CA ASN A 78 -2.81 -1.20 -14.85
C ASN A 78 -3.59 -2.18 -13.95
N VAL A 79 -4.37 -1.68 -12.98
CA VAL A 79 -5.15 -2.50 -12.05
C VAL A 79 -6.64 -2.38 -12.36
N LEU A 80 -7.26 -3.51 -12.70
CA LEU A 80 -8.69 -3.60 -12.99
C LEU A 80 -9.40 -4.39 -11.89
N ARG A 81 -10.44 -3.80 -11.30
CA ARG A 81 -11.39 -4.53 -10.47
C ARG A 81 -12.39 -5.23 -11.37
N LEU A 82 -12.57 -6.53 -11.15
CA LEU A 82 -13.42 -7.38 -11.97
C LEU A 82 -14.61 -7.87 -11.16
N HIS A 83 -15.80 -7.75 -11.74
CA HIS A 83 -16.99 -8.44 -11.27
C HIS A 83 -17.33 -9.55 -12.28
N LEU A 84 -17.02 -10.80 -11.94
CA LEU A 84 -17.32 -11.95 -12.78
C LEU A 84 -18.84 -12.06 -12.97
N GLN A 85 -19.25 -12.18 -14.22
CA GLN A 85 -20.62 -12.51 -14.56
C GLN A 85 -20.78 -14.01 -14.39
N ALA A 86 -21.60 -14.42 -13.42
CA ALA A 86 -21.81 -15.83 -13.12
C ALA A 86 -22.31 -16.57 -14.36
N SER A 87 -21.55 -17.58 -14.80
CA SER A 87 -22.04 -18.48 -15.82
C SER A 87 -23.03 -19.48 -15.20
N PHE A 88 -24.04 -19.88 -15.97
CA PHE A 88 -25.00 -20.91 -15.53
C PHE A 88 -24.29 -22.19 -15.05
N LEU A 89 -23.23 -22.60 -15.74
CA LEU A 89 -22.43 -23.77 -15.39
C LEU A 89 -21.67 -23.60 -14.06
N GLN A 90 -21.10 -22.41 -13.80
CA GLN A 90 -20.46 -22.12 -12.50
C GLN A 90 -21.48 -22.18 -11.35
N SER A 91 -22.70 -21.70 -11.57
CA SER A 91 -23.75 -21.72 -10.55
C SER A 91 -24.19 -23.15 -10.20
N ILE A 92 -24.33 -24.01 -11.22
CA ILE A 92 -24.61 -25.45 -11.02
C ILE A 92 -23.45 -26.11 -10.29
N LEU A 93 -22.21 -25.92 -10.76
CA LEU A 93 -21.04 -26.56 -10.17
C LEU A 93 -20.86 -26.17 -8.71
N ARG A 94 -21.02 -24.89 -8.38
CA ARG A 94 -20.92 -24.39 -7.01
C ARG A 94 -22.00 -25.01 -6.11
N THR A 95 -23.22 -25.12 -6.64
CA THR A 95 -24.32 -25.80 -5.95
C THR A 95 -23.99 -27.27 -5.68
N VAL A 96 -23.46 -28.00 -6.67
CA VAL A 96 -23.05 -29.40 -6.51
C VAL A 96 -21.90 -29.54 -5.51
N LEU A 97 -20.89 -28.66 -5.58
CA LEU A 97 -19.76 -28.66 -4.65
C LEU A 97 -20.20 -28.46 -3.20
N CYS A 98 -21.21 -27.62 -2.94
CA CYS A 98 -21.75 -27.43 -1.59
C CYS A 98 -22.34 -28.69 -0.96
N TYR A 99 -22.72 -29.69 -1.76
CA TYR A 99 -23.21 -30.98 -1.25
C TYR A 99 -22.12 -32.04 -1.08
N LEU A 100 -20.90 -31.78 -1.57
CA LEU A 100 -19.77 -32.70 -1.43
C LEU A 100 -19.07 -32.52 -0.07
N PRO A 101 -18.41 -33.57 0.47
CA PRO A 101 -17.55 -33.44 1.64
C PRO A 101 -16.47 -32.37 1.48
N CYS A 102 -16.05 -31.76 2.60
CA CYS A 102 -15.08 -30.66 2.65
C CYS A 102 -13.74 -31.02 1.98
N GLU A 103 -13.33 -32.28 2.10
CA GLU A 103 -12.11 -32.81 1.52
C GLU A 103 -12.16 -32.76 -0.01
N ILE A 104 -13.30 -33.09 -0.61
CA ILE A 104 -13.51 -33.07 -2.06
C ILE A 104 -13.61 -31.64 -2.56
N GLN A 105 -14.29 -30.75 -1.81
CA GLN A 105 -14.34 -29.33 -2.15
C GLN A 105 -12.93 -28.74 -2.19
N THR A 106 -12.13 -29.00 -1.16
CA THR A 106 -10.74 -28.53 -1.06
C THR A 106 -9.88 -29.08 -2.19
N TRP A 107 -10.01 -30.38 -2.49
CA TRP A 107 -9.30 -31.01 -3.60
C TRP A 107 -9.70 -30.42 -4.95
N PHE A 108 -10.99 -30.17 -5.17
CA PHE A 108 -11.49 -29.58 -6.41
C PHE A 108 -11.00 -28.13 -6.59
N GLU A 109 -11.08 -27.32 -5.53
CA GLU A 109 -10.56 -25.94 -5.53
C GLU A 109 -9.06 -25.87 -5.84
N LEU A 110 -8.29 -26.87 -5.38
CA LEU A 110 -6.86 -26.94 -5.63
C LEU A 110 -6.53 -27.23 -7.10
N LEU A 111 -7.29 -28.12 -7.74
CA LEU A 111 -7.02 -28.55 -9.12
C LEU A 111 -7.66 -27.63 -10.16
N PHE A 112 -8.85 -27.11 -9.87
CA PHE A 112 -9.70 -26.40 -10.81
C PHE A 112 -10.11 -25.00 -10.29
N PRO A 113 -9.14 -24.15 -9.85
CA PRO A 113 -9.44 -22.85 -9.27
C PRO A 113 -10.19 -21.94 -10.24
N GLU A 114 -10.07 -22.13 -11.56
CA GLU A 114 -10.81 -21.35 -12.56
C GLU A 114 -12.34 -21.52 -12.47
N TRP A 115 -12.81 -22.59 -11.82
CA TRP A 115 -14.22 -22.89 -11.64
C TRP A 115 -14.76 -22.45 -10.27
N THR A 116 -13.88 -22.12 -9.32
CA THR A 116 -14.22 -21.71 -7.95
C THR A 116 -13.80 -20.27 -7.65
N LEU A 117 -13.46 -19.49 -8.68
CA LEU A 117 -13.13 -18.07 -8.54
C LEU A 117 -14.27 -17.29 -7.88
N PRO A 118 -13.97 -16.39 -6.92
CA PRO A 118 -14.97 -15.49 -6.36
C PRO A 118 -15.51 -14.52 -7.43
N SER A 119 -16.70 -13.98 -7.18
CA SER A 119 -17.32 -13.02 -8.10
C SER A 119 -16.56 -11.70 -8.20
N ARG A 120 -15.69 -11.38 -7.25
CA ARG A 120 -14.89 -10.16 -7.21
C ARG A 120 -13.41 -10.51 -7.27
N LEU A 121 -12.71 -9.95 -8.24
CA LEU A 121 -11.30 -10.21 -8.51
C LEU A 121 -10.58 -8.91 -8.85
N ILE A 122 -9.26 -8.96 -8.80
CA ILE A 122 -8.37 -7.92 -9.31
C ILE A 122 -7.51 -8.53 -10.41
N LEU A 123 -7.38 -7.79 -11.50
CA LEU A 123 -6.46 -8.09 -12.59
C LEU A 123 -5.40 -6.98 -12.64
N LYS A 124 -4.16 -7.31 -12.26
CA LYS A 124 -3.03 -6.39 -12.30
C LYS A 124 -2.18 -6.72 -13.53
N LYS A 125 -2.16 -5.80 -14.50
CA LYS A 125 -1.33 -5.91 -15.70
C LYS A 125 0.10 -5.50 -15.39
N GLN A 126 1.05 -6.18 -16.02
CA GLN A 126 2.44 -5.77 -16.05
C GLN A 126 2.55 -4.37 -16.68
N LYS A 127 3.36 -3.50 -16.07
CA LYS A 127 3.70 -2.19 -16.62
C LYS A 127 4.75 -2.37 -17.73
N LYS A 128 4.79 -1.44 -18.69
CA LYS A 128 5.75 -1.53 -19.80
C LYS A 128 7.19 -1.41 -19.28
N ASN A 129 8.06 -2.36 -19.62
CA ASN A 129 9.47 -2.43 -19.19
C ASN A 129 9.65 -2.66 -17.67
N TRP A 130 8.70 -3.34 -17.02
CA TRP A 130 8.72 -3.66 -15.59
C TRP A 130 8.63 -5.18 -15.38
N GLU A 131 9.39 -5.94 -16.19
CA GLU A 131 9.40 -7.41 -16.13
C GLU A 131 10.01 -7.91 -14.81
N GLU A 132 11.05 -7.24 -14.30
CA GLU A 132 11.73 -7.62 -13.07
C GLU A 132 10.81 -7.45 -11.86
N GLU A 133 10.11 -6.32 -11.75
CA GLU A 133 9.16 -6.03 -10.69
C GLU A 133 7.94 -6.96 -10.71
N PHE A 134 7.52 -7.39 -11.91
CA PHE A 134 6.43 -8.35 -12.07
C PHE A 134 6.81 -9.76 -11.60
N GLU A 135 8.03 -10.21 -11.93
CA GLU A 135 8.55 -11.49 -11.42
C GLU A 135 8.84 -11.40 -9.92
N ALA A 136 9.29 -10.25 -9.42
CA ALA A 136 9.47 -10.00 -8.00
C ALA A 136 8.16 -10.12 -7.22
N GLU A 137 7.10 -9.48 -7.71
CA GLU A 137 5.78 -9.59 -7.09
C GLU A 137 5.30 -11.07 -7.04
N LYS A 138 5.52 -11.84 -8.11
CA LYS A 138 5.20 -13.28 -8.14
C LYS A 138 6.00 -14.07 -7.10
N ALA A 139 7.30 -13.82 -6.99
CA ALA A 139 8.16 -14.48 -6.02
C ALA A 139 7.77 -14.11 -4.57
N ALA A 140 7.41 -12.85 -4.31
CA ALA A 140 6.88 -12.39 -3.04
C ALA A 140 5.58 -13.14 -2.67
N TYR A 141 4.61 -13.24 -3.58
CA TYR A 141 3.38 -14.01 -3.33
C TYR A 141 3.65 -15.50 -3.08
N ALA A 142 4.66 -16.09 -3.73
CA ALA A 142 5.05 -17.48 -3.49
C ALA A 142 5.64 -17.68 -2.09
N LYS A 143 6.50 -16.77 -1.63
CA LYS A 143 7.05 -16.76 -0.26
C LYS A 143 5.95 -16.57 0.79
N LEU A 144 4.99 -15.69 0.50
CA LEU A 144 3.90 -15.32 1.42
C LEU A 144 2.65 -16.20 1.28
N ARG A 145 2.79 -17.41 0.74
CA ARG A 145 1.66 -18.33 0.49
C ARG A 145 0.75 -18.54 1.71
N LEU A 146 1.32 -18.62 2.91
CA LEU A 146 0.55 -18.81 4.16
C LEU A 146 -0.21 -17.57 4.63
N LEU A 147 0.12 -16.38 4.11
CA LEU A 147 -0.52 -15.11 4.45
C LEU A 147 -1.57 -14.66 3.44
N GLN A 148 -1.68 -15.37 2.32
CA GLN A 148 -2.65 -15.06 1.27
C GLN A 148 -4.10 -15.18 1.77
N GLY A 149 -4.88 -14.13 1.52
CA GLY A 149 -6.26 -13.96 2.01
C GLY A 149 -6.38 -13.53 3.48
N THR A 150 -5.26 -13.22 4.15
CA THR A 150 -5.28 -12.71 5.53
C THR A 150 -4.50 -11.43 5.70
N VAL A 151 -3.26 -11.38 5.22
CA VAL A 151 -2.39 -10.18 5.26
C VAL A 151 -2.08 -9.68 3.86
N VAL A 152 -2.06 -10.56 2.85
CA VAL A 152 -1.90 -10.17 1.44
C VAL A 152 -3.03 -10.78 0.61
N PRO A 153 -3.35 -10.26 -0.59
CA PRO A 153 -4.34 -10.88 -1.48
C PRO A 153 -4.01 -12.34 -1.81
N ARG A 154 -5.03 -13.12 -2.18
CA ARG A 154 -4.81 -14.44 -2.79
C ARG A 154 -4.43 -14.26 -4.26
N LEU A 155 -3.28 -14.77 -4.66
CA LEU A 155 -2.85 -14.87 -6.05
C LEU A 155 -3.37 -16.18 -6.64
N PHE A 156 -4.28 -16.09 -7.63
CA PHE A 156 -4.78 -17.27 -8.34
C PHE A 156 -3.81 -17.74 -9.43
N GLY A 157 -3.08 -16.80 -10.03
CA GLY A 157 -2.03 -17.08 -10.98
C GLY A 157 -1.88 -16.01 -12.06
N GLU A 158 -1.11 -16.34 -13.07
CA GLU A 158 -0.81 -15.49 -14.22
C GLU A 158 -1.73 -15.79 -15.41
N LEU A 159 -2.02 -14.76 -16.22
CA LEU A 159 -2.69 -14.87 -17.49
C LEU A 159 -2.22 -13.78 -18.47
N GLN A 160 -2.60 -13.90 -19.74
CA GLN A 160 -2.44 -12.82 -20.71
C GLN A 160 -3.74 -12.05 -20.92
N TYR A 161 -3.65 -10.73 -20.88
CA TYR A 161 -4.74 -9.82 -21.17
C TYR A 161 -4.24 -8.65 -22.01
N ASP A 162 -4.91 -8.37 -23.14
CA ASP A 162 -4.45 -7.38 -24.14
C ASP A 162 -2.98 -7.57 -24.54
N ASN A 163 -2.57 -8.82 -24.80
CA ASN A 163 -1.19 -9.23 -25.12
C ASN A 163 -0.14 -8.84 -24.06
N THR A 164 -0.56 -8.58 -22.83
CA THR A 164 0.30 -8.21 -21.70
C THR A 164 0.14 -9.24 -20.60
N PRO A 165 1.24 -9.71 -19.95
CA PRO A 165 1.15 -10.53 -18.75
C PRO A 165 0.38 -9.80 -17.65
N ALA A 166 -0.41 -10.56 -16.89
CA ALA A 166 -1.22 -10.03 -15.81
C ALA A 166 -1.40 -11.07 -14.69
N LEU A 167 -1.48 -10.58 -13.46
CA LEU A 167 -1.80 -11.39 -12.28
C LEU A 167 -3.28 -11.29 -11.97
N LEU A 168 -3.90 -12.45 -11.75
CA LEU A 168 -5.27 -12.57 -11.27
C LEU A 168 -5.24 -12.85 -9.77
N MET A 169 -5.86 -11.97 -8.99
CA MET A 169 -5.85 -12.03 -7.54
C MET A 169 -7.23 -11.73 -6.93
N SER A 170 -7.42 -12.05 -5.66
CA SER A 170 -8.66 -11.76 -4.94
C SER A 170 -8.86 -10.27 -4.75
N ASP A 171 -10.09 -9.78 -4.94
CA ASP A 171 -10.48 -8.46 -4.42
C ASP A 171 -10.59 -8.55 -2.89
N ILE A 172 -9.68 -7.87 -2.20
CA ILE A 172 -9.66 -7.81 -0.74
C ILE A 172 -10.76 -6.92 -0.17
N GLY A 173 -11.38 -6.07 -0.98
CA GLY A 173 -12.33 -5.07 -0.51
C GLY A 173 -11.67 -4.05 0.42
N GLY A 174 -12.37 -3.70 1.49
CA GLY A 174 -11.88 -2.73 2.48
C GLY A 174 -11.72 -1.31 1.95
N VAL A 175 -11.07 -0.49 2.76
CA VAL A 175 -10.75 0.92 2.46
C VAL A 175 -9.25 1.13 2.43
N CYS A 176 -8.78 1.82 1.39
CA CYS A 176 -7.38 2.21 1.25
C CYS A 176 -7.00 3.20 2.36
N LEU A 177 -5.86 3.01 3.04
CA LEU A 177 -5.44 3.89 4.15
C LEU A 177 -5.00 5.28 3.66
N ALA A 178 -4.68 5.42 2.37
CA ALA A 178 -4.48 6.73 1.76
C ALA A 178 -5.80 7.45 1.41
N ALA A 179 -6.95 6.78 1.47
CA ALA A 179 -8.24 7.37 1.17
C ALA A 179 -8.87 7.99 2.43
N PRO A 180 -9.78 8.98 2.29
CA PRO A 180 -10.45 9.62 3.42
C PRO A 180 -11.16 8.63 4.37
N GLU A 181 -11.79 7.59 3.83
CA GLU A 181 -12.45 6.51 4.61
C GLU A 181 -11.44 5.76 5.50
N GLY A 182 -10.24 5.50 4.99
CA GLY A 182 -9.16 4.86 5.73
C GLY A 182 -8.45 5.81 6.70
N GLY A 183 -8.60 7.12 6.51
CA GLY A 183 -8.09 8.20 7.35
C GLY A 183 -8.83 8.41 8.68
N MET A 184 -9.72 7.50 9.10
CA MET A 184 -10.55 7.69 10.31
C MET A 184 -10.03 6.97 11.57
N LEU A 185 -8.96 6.19 11.46
CA LEU A 185 -8.38 5.48 12.61
C LEU A 185 -7.68 6.46 13.56
N GLU A 186 -7.70 6.10 14.84
CA GLU A 186 -6.79 6.70 15.81
C GLU A 186 -5.35 6.28 15.50
N LEU A 187 -4.39 7.17 15.73
CA LEU A 187 -2.99 6.94 15.35
C LEU A 187 -2.39 5.68 16.01
N ASP A 188 -2.71 5.44 17.28
CA ASP A 188 -2.24 4.25 18.00
C ASP A 188 -2.84 2.95 17.42
N GLU A 189 -4.11 3.01 17.01
CA GLU A 189 -4.77 1.88 16.34
C GLU A 189 -4.14 1.63 14.97
N PHE A 190 -3.92 2.68 14.18
CA PHE A 190 -3.21 2.61 12.90
C PHE A 190 -1.83 1.96 13.06
N ARG A 191 -0.99 2.47 13.98
CA ARG A 191 0.36 1.94 14.23
C ARG A 191 0.32 0.48 14.62
N ARG A 192 -0.59 0.10 15.51
CA ARG A 192 -0.76 -1.28 15.95
C ARG A 192 -1.12 -2.20 14.78
N LEU A 193 -2.07 -1.81 13.94
CA LEU A 193 -2.56 -2.63 12.82
C LEU A 193 -1.51 -2.77 11.71
N VAL A 194 -0.83 -1.68 11.34
CA VAL A 194 0.25 -1.70 10.34
C VAL A 194 1.43 -2.53 10.83
N ARG A 195 1.85 -2.34 12.09
CA ARG A 195 2.92 -3.17 12.70
C ARG A 195 2.56 -4.65 12.64
N GLN A 196 1.32 -5.03 13.00
CA GLN A 196 0.88 -6.43 12.93
C GLN A 196 1.01 -7.01 11.51
N ALA A 197 0.63 -6.25 10.49
CA ALA A 197 0.76 -6.68 9.09
C ALA A 197 2.24 -6.83 8.68
N LEU A 198 3.09 -5.84 8.95
CA LEU A 198 4.51 -5.87 8.61
C LEU A 198 5.28 -6.96 9.36
N THR A 199 5.00 -7.16 10.66
CA THR A 199 5.55 -8.27 11.44
C THR A 199 5.11 -9.63 10.90
N ALA A 200 3.90 -9.74 10.32
CA ALA A 200 3.50 -10.97 9.67
C ALA A 200 4.34 -11.24 8.41
N LEU A 201 4.60 -10.22 7.58
CA LEU A 201 5.47 -10.34 6.41
C LEU A 201 6.91 -10.71 6.80
N SER A 202 7.46 -10.08 7.85
CA SER A 202 8.85 -10.29 8.27
C SER A 202 9.15 -11.71 8.74
N ARG A 203 8.15 -12.43 9.27
CA ARG A 203 8.27 -13.86 9.62
C ARG A 203 8.58 -14.76 8.41
N PHE A 204 8.33 -14.26 7.21
CA PHE A 204 8.67 -14.92 5.94
C PHE A 204 9.90 -14.28 5.26
N GLY A 205 10.64 -13.44 5.99
CA GLY A 205 11.78 -12.70 5.46
C GLY A 205 11.36 -11.73 4.36
N VAL A 206 10.22 -11.06 4.49
CA VAL A 206 9.78 -10.03 3.56
C VAL A 206 9.59 -8.71 4.31
N LEU A 207 10.28 -7.66 3.87
CA LEU A 207 9.99 -6.29 4.26
C LEU A 207 9.38 -5.55 3.07
N GLN A 208 8.34 -4.78 3.35
CA GLN A 208 7.71 -3.92 2.36
C GLN A 208 8.53 -2.62 2.24
N ASP A 209 9.26 -2.46 1.14
CA ASP A 209 10.09 -1.27 0.93
C ASP A 209 9.28 -0.10 0.39
N ASP A 210 8.19 -0.36 -0.34
CA ASP A 210 7.29 0.70 -0.81
C ASP A 210 6.27 1.07 0.28
N THR A 211 6.73 1.85 1.25
CA THR A 211 5.93 2.31 2.41
C THR A 211 5.00 3.47 2.07
N LYS A 212 4.24 3.36 0.99
CA LYS A 212 3.15 4.29 0.67
C LYS A 212 1.83 3.80 1.27
N LEU A 213 0.99 4.72 1.72
CA LEU A 213 -0.30 4.39 2.36
C LEU A 213 -1.30 3.73 1.41
N ASP A 214 -1.17 3.93 0.10
CA ASP A 214 -2.03 3.32 -0.92
C ASP A 214 -1.81 1.81 -1.06
N ASN A 215 -0.65 1.31 -0.62
CA ASN A 215 -0.34 -0.11 -0.54
C ASN A 215 -0.96 -0.81 0.68
N PHE A 216 -1.67 -0.09 1.56
CA PHE A 216 -2.28 -0.65 2.77
C PHE A 216 -3.79 -0.43 2.78
N HIS A 217 -4.52 -1.49 3.07
CA HIS A 217 -5.98 -1.51 3.07
C HIS A 217 -6.52 -2.03 4.40
N LEU A 218 -7.45 -1.30 5.02
CA LEU A 218 -8.21 -1.77 6.17
C LEU A 218 -9.39 -2.62 5.72
N THR A 219 -9.37 -3.91 6.07
CA THR A 219 -10.40 -4.90 5.73
C THR A 219 -10.76 -5.69 6.99
N ASP A 220 -12.03 -5.69 7.37
CA ASP A 220 -12.55 -6.45 8.52
C ASP A 220 -11.71 -6.31 9.81
N GLY A 221 -11.30 -5.08 10.12
CA GLY A 221 -10.51 -4.73 11.30
C GLY A 221 -9.02 -5.14 11.23
N ARG A 222 -8.52 -5.47 10.04
CA ARG A 222 -7.12 -5.85 9.80
C ARG A 222 -6.53 -5.07 8.64
N VAL A 223 -5.22 -4.85 8.68
CA VAL A 223 -4.50 -4.26 7.54
C VAL A 223 -4.02 -5.37 6.62
N MET A 224 -4.39 -5.26 5.35
CA MET A 224 -3.85 -6.05 4.26
C MET A 224 -2.90 -5.19 3.44
N VAL A 225 -1.80 -5.80 3.00
CA VAL A 225 -0.75 -5.18 2.18
C VAL A 225 -0.93 -5.62 0.72
N VAL A 226 -0.93 -4.66 -0.18
CA VAL A 226 -0.97 -4.86 -1.64
C VAL A 226 0.30 -4.30 -2.26
N ASP A 227 0.47 -4.56 -3.56
CA ASP A 227 1.63 -4.13 -4.34
C ASP A 227 2.97 -4.56 -3.75
N LEU A 228 3.32 -5.84 -3.98
CA LEU A 228 4.52 -6.47 -3.43
C LEU A 228 5.71 -6.41 -4.41
N GLU A 229 5.68 -5.43 -5.33
CA GLU A 229 6.68 -5.29 -6.41
C GLU A 229 8.05 -4.81 -5.89
N MET A 230 8.08 -4.21 -4.69
CA MET A 230 9.29 -3.73 -4.01
C MET A 230 9.41 -4.34 -2.61
N THR A 231 10.15 -5.44 -2.51
CA THR A 231 10.47 -6.06 -1.22
C THR A 231 11.96 -6.34 -1.07
N SER A 232 12.53 -5.99 0.07
CA SER A 232 13.93 -6.31 0.37
C SER A 232 13.99 -7.79 0.71
N ASN A 233 14.47 -8.61 -0.23
CA ASN A 233 15.06 -9.96 -0.07
C ASN A 233 15.04 -10.84 -1.35
N GLU A 234 14.96 -10.25 -2.55
CA GLU A 234 15.08 -11.07 -3.76
C GLU A 234 16.53 -11.37 -4.13
N ASN A 235 17.45 -10.46 -3.83
CA ASN A 235 18.84 -10.53 -4.28
C ASN A 235 19.89 -10.29 -3.16
N GLN A 236 19.49 -10.29 -1.88
CA GLN A 236 20.36 -9.97 -0.75
C GLN A 236 20.38 -11.09 0.30
N GLN A 237 21.44 -11.11 1.12
CA GLN A 237 21.57 -12.04 2.24
C GLN A 237 20.32 -11.95 3.14
N PRO A 238 19.86 -13.07 3.75
CA PRO A 238 18.73 -13.04 4.67
C PRO A 238 18.98 -12.00 5.76
N LEU A 239 18.02 -11.08 5.93
CA LEU A 239 18.07 -10.08 6.99
C LEU A 239 18.04 -10.77 8.36
N THR A 240 18.76 -10.21 9.32
CA THR A 240 18.67 -10.65 10.72
C THR A 240 17.35 -10.22 11.35
N ASP A 241 16.93 -10.89 12.42
CA ASP A 241 15.73 -10.50 13.16
C ASP A 241 15.80 -9.05 13.66
N GLU A 242 16.98 -8.56 14.04
CA GLU A 242 17.21 -7.17 14.44
C GLU A 242 17.03 -6.19 13.29
N GLN A 243 17.51 -6.53 12.09
CA GLN A 243 17.32 -5.71 10.89
C GLN A 243 15.86 -5.68 10.45
N LEU A 244 15.15 -6.81 10.58
CA LEU A 244 13.72 -6.90 10.31
C LEU A 244 12.91 -6.03 11.28
N GLU A 245 13.16 -6.13 12.58
CA GLU A 245 12.45 -5.32 13.58
C GLU A 245 12.73 -3.82 13.41
N PHE A 246 13.99 -3.44 13.19
CA PHE A 246 14.35 -2.05 12.89
C PHE A 246 13.65 -1.55 11.62
N GLY A 247 13.61 -2.36 10.57
CA GLY A 247 12.91 -2.03 9.32
C GLY A 247 11.41 -1.82 9.54
N ILE A 248 10.77 -2.67 10.36
CA ILE A 248 9.36 -2.52 10.73
C ILE A 248 9.14 -1.21 11.49
N ASP A 249 9.97 -0.90 12.48
CA ASP A 249 9.85 0.33 13.26
C ASP A 249 9.97 1.57 12.38
N CYS A 250 10.98 1.61 11.50
CA CYS A 250 11.14 2.70 10.53
C CYS A 250 9.94 2.83 9.58
N ALA A 251 9.42 1.71 9.07
CA ALA A 251 8.28 1.71 8.18
C ALA A 251 7.01 2.21 8.89
N VAL A 252 6.74 1.75 10.11
CA VAL A 252 5.60 2.19 10.93
C VAL A 252 5.68 3.68 11.22
N ASP A 253 6.85 4.21 11.58
CA ASP A 253 7.03 5.63 11.87
C ASP A 253 6.86 6.51 10.62
N SER A 254 7.41 6.06 9.48
CA SER A 254 7.24 6.72 8.18
C SER A 254 5.76 6.78 7.78
N LEU A 255 5.08 5.62 7.81
CA LEU A 255 3.66 5.50 7.49
C LEU A 255 2.77 6.30 8.43
N ALA A 256 3.07 6.31 9.74
CA ALA A 256 2.33 7.08 10.73
C ALA A 256 2.41 8.57 10.44
N LYS A 257 3.60 9.08 10.07
CA LYS A 257 3.76 10.47 9.67
C LYS A 257 2.95 10.81 8.42
N SER A 258 3.05 10.00 7.37
CA SER A 258 2.23 10.19 6.16
C SER A 258 0.73 10.12 6.46
N TYR A 259 0.33 9.29 7.42
CA TYR A 259 -1.07 9.11 7.78
C TYR A 259 -1.63 10.35 8.48
N GLU A 260 -0.90 10.91 9.45
CA GLU A 260 -1.25 12.18 10.08
C GLU A 260 -1.31 13.33 9.06
N ASP A 261 -0.29 13.43 8.19
CA ASP A 261 -0.25 14.46 7.14
C ASP A 261 -1.49 14.36 6.23
N ASN A 262 -1.90 13.14 5.82
CA ASN A 262 -3.13 12.92 5.05
C ASN A 262 -4.40 13.28 5.84
N GLN A 263 -4.51 12.89 7.11
CA GLN A 263 -5.64 13.27 7.97
C GLN A 263 -5.80 14.79 8.07
N TYR A 264 -4.69 15.50 8.23
CA TYR A 264 -4.68 16.96 8.27
C TYR A 264 -5.14 17.57 6.95
N CYS A 265 -4.61 17.10 5.81
CA CYS A 265 -5.04 17.56 4.49
C CYS A 265 -6.54 17.34 4.26
N PHE A 266 -7.07 16.15 4.56
CA PHE A 266 -8.50 15.88 4.41
C PHE A 266 -9.38 16.73 5.31
N TRP A 267 -8.89 17.09 6.50
CA TRP A 267 -9.61 17.97 7.39
C TRP A 267 -9.63 19.43 6.89
N GLU A 268 -8.48 19.95 6.46
CA GLU A 268 -8.38 21.29 5.85
C GLU A 268 -9.27 21.42 4.61
N ASP A 269 -9.38 20.35 3.80
CA ASP A 269 -10.23 20.31 2.61
C ASP A 269 -11.73 20.07 2.93
N GLY A 270 -12.09 19.90 4.21
CA GLY A 270 -13.46 19.63 4.65
C GLY A 270 -14.00 18.26 4.22
N ILE A 271 -13.11 17.35 3.81
CA ILE A 271 -13.43 15.96 3.48
C ILE A 271 -13.63 15.17 4.77
N LEU A 272 -12.80 15.41 5.79
CA LEU A 272 -12.99 14.90 7.15
C LEU A 272 -13.39 16.03 8.10
N SER A 273 -14.17 15.70 9.11
CA SER A 273 -14.60 16.64 10.16
C SER A 273 -14.41 16.04 11.54
N VAL A 274 -14.21 16.90 12.54
CA VAL A 274 -14.17 16.48 13.94
C VAL A 274 -15.61 16.25 14.40
N GLY A 275 -15.89 15.05 14.90
CA GLY A 275 -17.19 14.76 15.51
C GLY A 275 -17.39 15.60 16.76
N VAL A 276 -18.54 16.28 16.86
CA VAL A 276 -19.00 16.81 18.15
C VAL A 276 -19.44 15.62 19.00
N GLU A 277 -18.83 15.45 20.17
CA GLU A 277 -19.27 14.51 21.21
C GLU A 277 -20.56 14.98 21.88
#